data_AF-A0A949GGN9-F1
#
_entry.id   AF-A0A949GGN9-F1
#
_cell.length_a   1.000
_cell.length_b   1.000
_cell.length_c   1.000
_cell.angle_alpha   90.00
_cell.angle_beta   90.00
_cell.angle_gamma   90.00
#
_symmetry.space_group_name_H-M   'P 1'
#
loop_
_entity.id
_entity.type
_entity.pdbx_description
1 polymer ?
#
loop_
_entity_poly.entity_id
_entity_poly.type
_entity_poly.pdbx_seq_one_letter_code
_entity_poly.pdbx_strand_id
1 'polypeptide(L)'
;MKTDELKRLAEVMDRLRSPGGCPWDAEQTHQSLLKYLLEESYEYIEAVESGDRDAIKEELGDLLLQVYFHSRIAEEDKSAPFSINDVAAGVTKKLISRHPHVFGDVVANTSEEVKQNWDQIKSAEKGRTSPIDGVPLGQPALQLAAKLLHRAEKNKLARPNTNSVNSTFSDSKDLESDLGEALFTFTAWAVENGIDPEAALRKVSLAYAEKIANEKTL
;
A
#
# COMPACT_ATOMS: atom_id res chain seq x y z
N MET A 1 -10.50 -18.24 30.63
CA MET A 1 -9.76 -18.08 29.36
C MET A 1 -9.96 -16.66 28.89
N LYS A 2 -8.92 -15.99 28.38
CA LYS A 2 -9.12 -14.74 27.63
C LYS A 2 -9.97 -15.06 26.41
N THR A 3 -10.97 -14.24 26.12
CA THR A 3 -11.71 -14.30 24.86
C THR A 3 -10.76 -14.08 23.70
N ASP A 4 -10.87 -14.91 22.67
CA ASP A 4 -10.15 -14.72 21.42
C ASP A 4 -10.97 -13.77 20.54
N GLU A 5 -10.68 -12.46 20.63
CA GLU A 5 -11.44 -11.43 19.91
C GLU A 5 -11.27 -11.52 18.39
N LEU A 6 -10.15 -12.07 17.89
CA LEU A 6 -9.97 -12.28 16.46
C LEU A 6 -10.91 -13.38 15.95
N LYS A 7 -11.00 -14.49 16.69
CA LYS A 7 -11.99 -15.52 16.39
C LYS A 7 -13.41 -14.99 16.47
N ARG A 8 -13.72 -14.21 17.51
CA ARG A 8 -15.05 -13.59 17.68
C ARG A 8 -15.38 -12.64 16.53
N LEU A 9 -14.41 -11.88 16.02
CA LEU A 9 -14.61 -11.03 14.84
C LEU A 9 -14.95 -11.86 13.59
N ALA A 10 -14.31 -13.01 13.39
CA ALA A 10 -14.67 -13.94 12.31
C ALA A 10 -16.13 -14.40 12.43
N GLU A 11 -16.54 -14.78 13.63
CA GLU A 11 -17.92 -15.24 13.93
C GLU A 11 -18.95 -14.12 13.70
N VAL A 12 -18.63 -12.88 14.08
CA VAL A 12 -19.49 -11.70 13.81
C VAL A 12 -19.61 -11.46 12.31
N MET A 13 -18.51 -11.44 11.57
CA MET A 13 -18.52 -11.21 10.13
C MET A 13 -19.30 -12.30 9.38
N ASP A 14 -19.13 -13.57 9.77
CA ASP A 14 -19.90 -14.68 9.21
C ASP A 14 -21.41 -14.50 9.47
N ARG A 15 -21.79 -14.07 10.68
CA ARG A 15 -23.19 -13.81 11.01
C ARG A 15 -23.77 -12.64 10.23
N LEU A 16 -22.99 -11.58 10.01
CA LEU A 16 -23.42 -10.39 9.26
C LEU A 16 -23.72 -10.72 7.80
N ARG A 17 -22.87 -11.52 7.13
CA ARG A 17 -23.03 -11.86 5.71
C ARG A 17 -23.95 -13.05 5.43
N SER A 18 -24.12 -13.97 6.39
CA SER A 18 -24.95 -15.16 6.20
C SER A 18 -26.45 -14.85 6.10
N PRO A 19 -27.28 -15.76 5.53
CA PRO A 19 -28.73 -15.58 5.50
C PRO A 19 -29.34 -15.28 6.88
N GLY A 20 -30.17 -14.24 6.95
CA GLY A 20 -30.70 -13.70 8.20
C GLY A 20 -29.77 -12.72 8.93
N GLY A 21 -28.63 -12.38 8.32
CA GLY A 21 -27.74 -11.29 8.71
C GLY A 21 -28.17 -9.94 8.13
N CYS A 22 -27.19 -9.05 7.94
CA CYS A 22 -27.38 -7.70 7.43
C CYS A 22 -27.46 -7.70 5.90
N PRO A 23 -28.53 -7.14 5.29
CA PRO A 23 -28.65 -7.08 3.83
C PRO A 23 -27.53 -6.30 3.14
N TRP A 24 -27.09 -5.20 3.75
CA TRP A 24 -25.99 -4.38 3.22
C TRP A 24 -24.67 -5.15 3.22
N ASP A 25 -24.39 -5.92 4.28
CA ASP A 25 -23.17 -6.71 4.33
C ASP A 25 -23.18 -7.84 3.31
N ALA A 26 -24.33 -8.49 3.13
CA ALA A 26 -24.51 -9.59 2.19
C ALA A 26 -24.34 -9.17 0.72
N GLU A 27 -24.75 -7.96 0.33
CA GLU A 27 -24.62 -7.47 -1.04
C GLU A 27 -23.21 -6.99 -1.42
N GLN A 28 -22.31 -6.79 -0.44
CA GLN A 28 -20.95 -6.32 -0.73
C GLN A 28 -20.12 -7.34 -1.53
N THR A 29 -19.29 -6.79 -2.40
CA THR A 29 -18.31 -7.49 -3.24
C THR A 29 -16.92 -6.96 -2.97
N HIS A 30 -15.87 -7.65 -3.44
CA HIS A 30 -14.51 -7.11 -3.35
C HIS A 30 -14.39 -5.72 -3.97
N GLN A 31 -15.07 -5.48 -5.09
CA GLN A 31 -14.99 -4.21 -5.83
C GLN A 31 -15.72 -3.08 -5.10
N SER A 32 -16.90 -3.34 -4.51
CA SER A 32 -17.64 -2.30 -3.78
C SER A 32 -16.92 -1.85 -2.52
N LEU A 33 -16.10 -2.72 -1.93
CA LEU A 33 -15.34 -2.43 -0.71
C LEU A 33 -14.04 -1.64 -0.93
N LEU A 34 -13.53 -1.55 -2.17
CA LEU A 34 -12.25 -0.86 -2.45
C LEU A 34 -12.27 0.63 -2.05
N LYS A 35 -13.42 1.29 -2.18
CA LYS A 35 -13.59 2.68 -1.76
C LYS A 35 -13.33 2.82 -0.26
N TYR A 36 -14.02 2.02 0.55
CA TYR A 36 -13.90 2.06 2.01
C TYR A 36 -12.48 1.73 2.44
N LEU A 37 -11.85 0.68 1.89
CA LEU A 37 -10.44 0.37 2.17
C LEU A 37 -9.50 1.55 1.93
N LEU A 38 -9.75 2.33 0.87
CA LEU A 38 -8.94 3.51 0.57
C LEU A 38 -9.21 4.65 1.58
N GLU A 39 -10.47 4.88 1.95
CA GLU A 39 -10.87 5.83 2.99
C GLU A 39 -10.19 5.50 4.32
N GLU A 40 -10.37 4.28 4.85
CA GLU A 40 -9.74 3.85 6.13
C GLU A 40 -8.21 3.91 6.08
N SER A 41 -7.61 3.68 4.90
CA SER A 41 -6.16 3.80 4.75
C SER A 41 -5.68 5.25 4.92
N TYR A 42 -6.46 6.22 4.46
CA TYR A 42 -6.13 7.64 4.65
C TYR A 42 -6.48 8.13 6.06
N GLU A 43 -7.57 7.66 6.65
CA GLU A 43 -7.93 7.97 8.04
C GLU A 43 -6.85 7.43 9.00
N TYR A 44 -6.34 6.21 8.77
CA TYR A 44 -5.17 5.70 9.50
C TYR A 44 -3.92 6.58 9.35
N ILE A 45 -3.63 7.05 8.13
CA ILE A 45 -2.50 7.95 7.88
C ILE A 45 -2.69 9.25 8.67
N GLU A 46 -3.88 9.84 8.65
CA GLU A 46 -4.22 11.06 9.40
C GLU A 46 -4.10 10.86 10.92
N ALA A 47 -4.57 9.71 11.44
CA ALA A 47 -4.44 9.36 12.84
C ALA A 47 -2.96 9.25 13.27
N VAL A 48 -2.10 8.67 12.42
CA VAL A 48 -0.65 8.61 12.67
C VAL A 48 -0.01 10.00 12.61
N GLU A 49 -0.38 10.82 11.62
CA GLU A 49 0.17 12.17 11.42
C GLU A 49 -0.22 13.13 12.56
N SER A 50 -1.43 13.00 13.10
CA SER A 50 -1.93 13.78 14.25
C SER A 50 -1.40 13.27 15.60
N GLY A 51 -0.88 12.03 15.66
CA GLY A 51 -0.41 11.40 16.89
C GLY A 51 -1.54 10.97 17.82
N ASP A 52 -2.78 10.92 17.34
CA ASP A 52 -3.94 10.48 18.12
C ASP A 52 -3.93 8.95 18.26
N ARG A 53 -3.63 8.48 19.47
CA ARG A 53 -3.48 7.05 19.76
C ARG A 53 -4.81 6.29 19.77
N ASP A 54 -5.91 6.96 20.10
CA ASP A 54 -7.22 6.32 20.13
C ASP A 54 -7.74 6.19 18.70
N ALA A 55 -7.60 7.23 17.87
CA ALA A 55 -7.87 7.16 16.44
C ALA A 55 -7.03 6.07 15.77
N ILE A 56 -5.70 6.01 16.02
CA ILE A 56 -4.83 4.95 15.46
C ILE A 56 -5.38 3.55 15.74
N LYS A 57 -5.93 3.33 16.94
CA LYS A 57 -6.48 2.03 17.34
C LYS A 57 -7.82 1.74 16.63
N GLU A 58 -8.66 2.75 16.46
CA GLU A 58 -9.92 2.68 15.73
C GLU A 58 -9.67 2.32 14.26
N GLU A 59 -8.83 3.09 13.58
CA GLU A 59 -8.51 2.89 12.16
C GLU A 59 -7.80 1.56 11.87
N LEU A 60 -6.96 1.08 12.80
CA LEU A 60 -6.41 -0.28 12.70
C LEU A 60 -7.50 -1.36 12.79
N GLY A 61 -8.56 -1.08 13.55
CA GLY A 61 -9.77 -1.90 13.62
C GLY A 61 -10.53 -1.91 12.30
N ASP A 62 -10.68 -0.77 11.64
CA ASP A 62 -11.39 -0.67 10.37
C ASP A 62 -10.60 -1.28 9.20
N LEU A 63 -9.28 -1.10 9.18
CA LEU A 63 -8.40 -1.86 8.28
C LEU A 63 -8.49 -3.37 8.54
N LEU A 64 -8.59 -3.80 9.80
CA LEU A 64 -8.79 -5.22 10.15
C LEU A 64 -10.16 -5.70 9.68
N LEU A 65 -11.21 -4.91 9.83
CA LEU A 65 -12.56 -5.19 9.33
C LEU A 65 -12.52 -5.49 7.82
N GLN A 66 -11.83 -4.66 7.02
CA GLN A 66 -11.68 -4.89 5.58
C GLN A 66 -11.06 -6.26 5.28
N VAL A 67 -10.01 -6.67 6.01
CA VAL A 67 -9.37 -7.99 5.83
C VAL A 67 -10.35 -9.13 6.10
N TYR A 68 -11.15 -9.03 7.16
CA TYR A 68 -12.16 -10.04 7.50
C TYR A 68 -13.30 -10.07 6.49
N PHE A 69 -13.75 -8.91 6.02
CA PHE A 69 -14.82 -8.78 5.04
C PHE A 69 -14.43 -9.42 3.72
N HIS A 70 -13.27 -9.06 3.17
CA HIS A 70 -12.74 -9.67 1.95
C HIS A 70 -12.50 -11.17 2.12
N SER A 71 -11.97 -11.61 3.27
CA SER A 71 -11.80 -13.05 3.53
C SER A 71 -13.14 -13.78 3.52
N ARG A 72 -14.19 -13.22 4.14
CA ARG A 72 -15.50 -13.87 4.19
C ARG A 72 -16.21 -13.90 2.84
N ILE A 73 -16.02 -12.88 1.99
CA ILE A 73 -16.44 -12.91 0.58
C ILE A 73 -15.71 -14.03 -0.17
N ALA A 74 -14.40 -14.18 0.03
CA ALA A 74 -13.61 -15.18 -0.67
C ALA A 74 -13.98 -16.61 -0.28
N GLU A 75 -14.43 -16.86 0.95
CA GLU A 75 -14.96 -18.17 1.38
C GLU A 75 -16.20 -18.61 0.57
N GLU A 76 -16.93 -17.67 -0.04
CA GLU A 76 -18.12 -17.95 -0.86
C GLU A 76 -17.76 -18.34 -2.31
N ASP A 77 -16.50 -18.17 -2.72
CA ASP A 77 -16.07 -18.52 -4.08
C ASP A 77 -16.15 -20.04 -4.30
N LYS A 78 -16.78 -20.45 -5.41
CA LYS A 78 -17.00 -21.88 -5.71
C LYS A 78 -15.75 -22.58 -6.26
N SER A 79 -14.82 -21.82 -6.82
CA SER A 79 -13.70 -22.32 -7.61
C SER A 79 -12.38 -22.31 -6.85
N ALA A 80 -12.13 -21.27 -6.05
CA ALA A 80 -10.91 -21.06 -5.31
C ALA A 80 -11.19 -20.33 -3.98
N PRO A 81 -11.97 -20.94 -3.07
CA PRO A 81 -12.27 -20.32 -1.79
C PRO A 81 -11.02 -20.23 -0.92
N PHE A 82 -10.93 -19.17 -0.12
CA PHE A 82 -9.96 -19.05 0.96
C PHE A 82 -10.56 -18.31 2.14
N SER A 83 -10.10 -18.63 3.35
CA SER A 83 -10.56 -18.08 4.61
C SER A 83 -9.61 -17.04 5.20
N ILE A 84 -10.05 -16.38 6.28
CA ILE A 84 -9.16 -15.53 7.08
C ILE A 84 -7.96 -16.30 7.63
N ASN A 85 -8.11 -17.59 7.91
CA ASN A 85 -7.01 -18.45 8.36
C ASN A 85 -6.00 -18.69 7.23
N ASP A 86 -6.46 -18.82 5.99
CA ASP A 86 -5.57 -18.98 4.83
C ASP A 86 -4.78 -17.68 4.56
N VAL A 87 -5.43 -16.52 4.70
CA VAL A 87 -4.77 -15.21 4.64
C VAL A 87 -3.69 -15.09 5.71
N ALA A 88 -4.05 -15.41 6.97
CA ALA A 88 -3.13 -15.39 8.11
C ALA A 88 -1.96 -16.39 7.94
N ALA A 89 -2.25 -17.61 7.48
CA ALA A 89 -1.24 -18.63 7.22
C ALA A 89 -0.28 -18.20 6.09
N GLY A 90 -0.83 -17.60 5.02
CA GLY A 90 -0.05 -17.08 3.90
C GLY A 90 0.93 -15.98 4.31
N VAL A 91 0.48 -14.99 5.08
CA VAL A 91 1.37 -13.93 5.59
C VAL A 91 2.37 -14.47 6.62
N THR A 92 1.95 -15.39 7.48
CA THR A 92 2.83 -16.03 8.48
C THR A 92 3.95 -16.81 7.82
N LYS A 93 3.63 -17.71 6.88
CA LYS A 93 4.63 -18.48 6.13
C LYS A 93 5.62 -17.58 5.40
N LYS A 94 5.13 -16.51 4.77
CA LYS A 94 5.96 -15.50 4.08
C LYS A 94 6.88 -14.74 5.03
N LEU A 95 6.40 -14.39 6.23
CA LEU A 95 7.22 -13.70 7.23
C LEU A 95 8.29 -14.63 7.79
N ILE A 96 7.96 -15.89 8.08
CA ILE A 96 8.93 -16.89 8.54
C ILE A 96 9.99 -17.15 7.47
N SER A 97 9.60 -17.41 6.22
CA SER A 97 10.54 -17.73 5.14
C SER A 97 11.52 -16.60 4.84
N ARG A 98 11.08 -15.34 5.00
CA ARG A 98 11.90 -14.16 4.70
C ARG A 98 12.67 -13.58 5.89
N HIS A 99 12.49 -14.13 7.08
CA HIS A 99 13.32 -13.83 8.24
C HIS A 99 14.11 -15.06 8.72
N PRO A 100 14.98 -15.66 7.88
CA PRO A 100 15.77 -16.81 8.28
C PRO A 100 16.78 -16.47 9.37
N HIS A 101 17.03 -15.19 9.64
CA HIS A 101 17.85 -14.72 10.76
C HIS A 101 17.12 -14.67 12.10
N VAL A 102 15.79 -14.80 12.09
CA VAL A 102 14.97 -14.93 13.30
C VAL A 102 14.51 -16.38 13.48
N PHE A 103 14.12 -17.05 12.38
CA PHE A 103 13.45 -18.36 12.42
C PHE A 103 14.30 -19.52 11.84
N GLY A 104 15.56 -19.26 11.50
CA GLY A 104 16.49 -20.26 10.97
C GLY A 104 17.93 -19.98 11.40
N ASP A 105 18.90 -20.38 10.57
CA ASP A 105 20.32 -20.38 10.93
C ASP A 105 21.14 -19.25 10.25
N VAL A 106 20.49 -18.34 9.53
CA VAL A 106 21.20 -17.23 8.86
C VAL A 106 21.59 -16.18 9.89
N VAL A 107 22.80 -15.65 9.84
CA VAL A 107 23.19 -14.51 10.68
C VAL A 107 23.05 -13.22 9.87
N ALA A 108 22.31 -12.26 10.42
CA ALA A 108 22.24 -10.89 9.91
C ALA A 108 22.29 -9.94 11.11
N ASN A 109 23.33 -9.11 11.16
CA ASN A 109 23.64 -8.25 12.31
C ASN A 109 23.22 -6.79 12.08
N THR A 110 22.87 -6.43 10.84
CA THR A 110 22.48 -5.06 10.47
C THR A 110 21.15 -5.03 9.72
N SER A 111 20.46 -3.90 9.77
CA SER A 111 19.24 -3.63 8.99
C SER A 111 19.46 -3.81 7.49
N GLU A 112 20.64 -3.41 7.00
CA GLU A 112 21.06 -3.53 5.61
C GLU A 112 21.17 -4.99 5.19
N GLU A 113 21.83 -5.83 6.01
CA GLU A 113 21.94 -7.28 5.76
C GLU A 113 20.55 -7.95 5.77
N VAL A 114 19.69 -7.58 6.71
CA VAL A 114 18.29 -8.06 6.77
C VAL A 114 17.53 -7.70 5.49
N LYS A 115 17.64 -6.44 5.05
CA LYS A 115 16.98 -5.96 3.83
C LYS A 115 17.49 -6.67 2.57
N GLN A 116 18.80 -6.91 2.47
CA GLN A 116 19.39 -7.64 1.36
C GLN A 116 18.89 -9.09 1.30
N ASN A 117 18.91 -9.80 2.44
CA ASN A 117 18.41 -11.18 2.54
C ASN A 117 16.92 -11.27 2.16
N TRP A 118 16.11 -10.35 2.68
CA TRP A 118 14.69 -10.26 2.35
C TRP A 118 14.46 -10.11 0.84
N ASP A 119 15.20 -9.21 0.20
CA ASP A 119 15.06 -8.93 -1.21
C ASP A 119 15.53 -10.08 -2.11
N GLN A 120 16.57 -10.82 -1.71
CA GLN A 120 17.03 -12.02 -2.40
C GLN A 120 15.98 -13.13 -2.34
N ILE A 121 15.48 -13.46 -1.14
CA ILE A 121 14.45 -14.50 -0.95
C ILE A 121 13.19 -14.15 -1.73
N LYS A 122 12.73 -12.90 -1.63
CA LYS A 122 11.56 -12.40 -2.38
C LYS A 122 11.75 -12.50 -3.90
N SER A 123 12.97 -12.34 -4.40
CA SER A 123 13.26 -12.48 -5.83
C SER A 123 13.19 -13.94 -6.28
N ALA A 124 13.73 -14.86 -5.47
CA ALA A 124 13.69 -16.30 -5.76
C ALA A 124 12.26 -16.88 -5.72
N GLU A 125 11.43 -16.47 -4.76
CA GLU A 125 10.05 -16.96 -4.60
C GLU A 125 9.12 -16.58 -5.76
N LYS A 126 9.31 -15.41 -6.37
CA LYS A 126 8.33 -14.84 -7.31
C LYS A 126 8.54 -15.23 -8.77
N GLY A 127 9.60 -15.96 -9.12
CA GLY A 127 9.86 -16.43 -10.49
C GLY A 127 9.67 -15.35 -11.56
N ARG A 128 10.03 -14.10 -11.23
CA ARG A 128 9.65 -12.93 -12.03
C ARG A 128 10.32 -13.00 -13.39
N THR A 129 9.54 -12.86 -14.46
CA THR A 129 10.02 -12.79 -15.83
C THR A 129 10.12 -11.34 -16.30
N SER A 130 9.43 -10.41 -15.64
CA SER A 130 9.45 -8.99 -15.94
C SER A 130 9.88 -8.12 -14.74
N PRO A 131 10.68 -7.05 -14.97
CA PRO A 131 11.05 -6.08 -13.95
C PRO A 131 9.87 -5.42 -13.22
N ILE A 132 8.72 -5.32 -13.90
CA ILE A 132 7.49 -4.71 -13.38
C ILE A 132 6.55 -5.71 -12.68
N ASP A 133 6.93 -6.99 -12.59
CA ASP A 133 6.07 -8.01 -11.96
C ASP A 133 5.77 -7.69 -10.48
N GLY A 134 4.47 -7.58 -10.18
CA GLY A 134 3.93 -7.20 -8.89
C GLY A 134 4.14 -5.73 -8.53
N VAL A 135 4.17 -4.83 -9.51
CA VAL A 135 3.90 -3.40 -9.32
C VAL A 135 2.37 -3.22 -9.39
N PRO A 136 1.70 -2.76 -8.31
CA PRO A 136 0.28 -2.45 -8.37
C PRO A 136 0.06 -1.22 -9.25
N LEU A 137 -0.45 -1.40 -10.47
CA LEU A 137 -0.62 -0.30 -11.43
C LEU A 137 -1.76 0.65 -11.08
N GLY A 138 -2.66 0.28 -10.16
CA GLY A 138 -3.76 1.14 -9.68
C GLY A 138 -3.40 2.08 -8.53
N GLN A 139 -2.12 2.23 -8.17
CA GLN A 139 -1.66 3.20 -7.16
C GLN A 139 -1.74 4.64 -7.71
N PRO A 140 -1.77 5.66 -6.83
CA PRO A 140 -1.59 7.05 -7.22
C PRO A 140 -0.34 7.28 -8.08
N ALA A 141 -0.40 8.30 -8.95
CA ALA A 141 0.57 8.47 -10.03
C ALA A 141 2.02 8.66 -9.54
N LEU A 142 2.26 9.45 -8.48
CA LEU A 142 3.62 9.65 -7.97
C LEU A 142 4.14 8.38 -7.30
N GLN A 143 3.30 7.67 -6.58
CA GLN A 143 3.67 6.41 -5.95
C GLN A 143 3.94 5.31 -6.99
N LEU A 144 3.15 5.23 -8.08
CA LEU A 144 3.39 4.35 -9.22
C LEU A 144 4.73 4.68 -9.88
N ALA A 145 4.98 5.96 -10.19
CA ALA A 145 6.23 6.41 -10.79
C ALA A 145 7.44 6.07 -9.90
N ALA A 146 7.38 6.39 -8.61
CA ALA A 146 8.43 6.07 -7.65
C ALA A 146 8.69 4.55 -7.60
N LYS A 147 7.64 3.73 -7.63
CA LYS A 147 7.76 2.28 -7.65
C LYS A 147 8.46 1.77 -8.91
N LEU A 148 8.10 2.30 -10.08
CA LEU A 148 8.73 1.95 -11.35
C LEU A 148 10.20 2.36 -11.37
N LEU A 149 10.55 3.53 -10.85
CA LEU A 149 11.93 4.01 -10.73
C LEU A 149 12.77 3.10 -9.82
N HIS A 150 12.22 2.65 -8.68
CA HIS A 150 12.87 1.67 -7.82
C HIS A 150 13.06 0.32 -8.53
N ARG A 151 12.11 -0.10 -9.39
CA ARG A 151 12.28 -1.31 -10.21
C ARG A 151 13.36 -1.12 -11.25
N ALA A 152 13.42 0.03 -11.91
CA ALA A 152 14.44 0.34 -12.89
C ALA A 152 15.83 0.27 -12.24
N GLU A 153 16.03 0.95 -11.10
CA GLU A 153 17.28 0.93 -10.34
C GLU A 153 17.68 -0.49 -9.92
N LYS A 154 16.76 -1.25 -9.30
CA LYS A 154 17.03 -2.63 -8.87
C LYS A 154 17.46 -3.55 -10.02
N ASN A 155 16.93 -3.32 -11.23
CA ASN A 155 17.25 -4.10 -12.42
C ASN A 155 18.32 -3.44 -13.30
N LYS A 156 18.98 -2.37 -12.84
CA LYS A 156 20.01 -1.62 -13.58
C LYS A 156 19.53 -1.11 -14.95
N LEU A 157 18.26 -0.74 -15.05
CA LEU A 157 17.66 -0.13 -16.23
C LEU A 157 17.88 1.39 -16.23
N ALA A 158 17.77 2.00 -17.41
CA ALA A 158 17.88 3.45 -17.57
C ALA A 158 16.83 4.20 -16.74
N ARG A 159 17.23 5.35 -16.20
CA ARG A 159 16.37 6.31 -15.48
C ARG A 159 16.47 7.68 -16.13
N PRO A 160 15.47 8.57 -15.93
CA PRO A 160 15.56 9.95 -16.36
C PRO A 160 16.80 10.65 -15.79
N ASN A 161 17.36 11.59 -16.55
CA ASN A 161 18.44 12.44 -16.04
C ASN A 161 17.85 13.46 -15.06
N THR A 162 18.10 13.31 -13.77
CA THR A 162 17.54 14.19 -12.74
C THR A 162 18.16 15.59 -12.72
N ASN A 163 19.24 15.82 -13.49
CA ASN A 163 19.80 17.16 -13.67
C ASN A 163 19.01 18.02 -14.70
N SER A 164 18.10 17.42 -15.47
CA SER A 164 17.30 18.12 -16.49
C SER A 164 15.91 18.54 -16.01
N VAL A 165 15.66 18.50 -14.69
CA VAL A 165 14.39 18.90 -14.08
C VAL A 165 13.95 20.32 -14.51
N ASN A 166 14.92 21.22 -14.73
CA ASN A 166 14.67 22.61 -15.14
C ASN A 166 14.49 22.82 -16.66
N SER A 167 14.56 21.76 -17.48
CA SER A 167 14.59 21.87 -18.95
C SER A 167 13.49 21.08 -19.66
N THR A 168 12.43 20.69 -18.95
CA THR A 168 11.45 19.70 -19.44
C THR A 168 10.26 20.29 -20.20
N PHE A 169 10.07 21.62 -20.19
CA PHE A 169 9.03 22.25 -20.99
C PHE A 169 9.65 22.70 -22.32
N SER A 170 9.36 21.96 -23.38
CA SER A 170 9.72 22.36 -24.73
C SER A 170 8.62 23.24 -25.34
N ASP A 171 8.88 23.91 -26.47
CA ASP A 171 7.83 24.54 -27.28
C ASP A 171 6.93 23.48 -28.00
N SER A 172 6.80 22.28 -27.43
CA SER A 172 5.99 21.20 -28.03
C SER A 172 4.52 21.59 -28.09
N LYS A 173 3.80 20.95 -29.03
CA LYS A 173 2.35 21.08 -29.12
C LYS A 173 1.62 20.25 -28.06
N ASP A 174 2.32 19.42 -27.29
CA ASP A 174 1.75 18.50 -26.31
C ASP A 174 2.28 18.79 -24.90
N LEU A 175 1.74 19.86 -24.33
CA LEU A 175 2.08 20.32 -22.99
C LEU A 175 1.73 19.30 -21.89
N GLU A 176 0.76 18.41 -22.13
CA GLU A 176 0.36 17.38 -21.17
C GLU A 176 1.46 16.30 -21.07
N SER A 177 1.99 15.86 -22.21
CA SER A 177 3.14 14.94 -22.26
C SER A 177 4.36 15.56 -21.59
N ASP A 178 4.70 16.82 -21.92
CA ASP A 178 5.86 17.52 -21.34
C ASP A 178 5.72 17.66 -19.81
N LEU A 179 4.53 17.98 -19.31
CA LEU A 179 4.25 18.02 -17.88
C LEU A 179 4.40 16.64 -17.23
N GLY A 180 3.91 15.58 -17.88
CA GLY A 180 4.06 14.20 -17.41
C GLY A 180 5.53 13.79 -17.27
N GLU A 181 6.36 14.09 -18.27
CA GLU A 181 7.81 13.83 -18.23
C GLU A 181 8.51 14.66 -17.15
N ALA A 182 8.11 15.92 -16.97
CA ALA A 182 8.62 16.77 -15.91
C ALA A 182 8.32 16.17 -14.53
N LEU A 183 7.07 15.83 -14.25
CA LEU A 183 6.65 15.21 -12.99
C LEU A 183 7.35 13.87 -12.74
N PHE A 184 7.53 13.04 -13.78
CA PHE A 184 8.26 11.78 -13.67
C PHE A 184 9.75 12.01 -13.35
N THR A 185 10.37 13.04 -13.94
CA THR A 185 11.77 13.42 -13.66
C THR A 185 11.93 13.98 -12.25
N PHE A 186 11.00 14.81 -11.77
CA PHE A 186 10.96 15.26 -10.37
C PHE A 186 10.81 14.08 -9.40
N THR A 187 9.96 13.12 -9.73
CA THR A 187 9.78 11.89 -8.96
C THR A 187 11.09 11.09 -8.92
N ALA A 188 11.80 10.98 -10.05
CA ALA A 188 13.12 10.34 -10.11
C ALA A 188 14.14 11.04 -9.18
N TRP A 189 14.18 12.36 -9.20
CA TRP A 189 15.03 13.13 -8.30
C TRP A 189 14.69 12.89 -6.82
N ALA A 190 13.40 12.88 -6.46
CA ALA A 190 12.96 12.60 -5.09
C ALA A 190 13.40 11.21 -4.63
N VAL A 191 13.19 10.19 -5.47
CA VAL A 191 13.60 8.81 -5.21
C VAL A 191 15.12 8.69 -4.99
N GLU A 192 15.93 9.34 -5.83
CA GLU A 192 17.40 9.34 -5.71
C GLU A 192 17.88 9.95 -4.39
N ASN A 193 17.08 10.86 -3.80
CA ASN A 193 17.38 11.52 -2.52
C ASN A 193 16.66 10.86 -1.33
N GLY A 194 16.04 9.71 -1.52
CA GLY A 194 15.34 8.99 -0.44
C GLY A 194 14.05 9.67 0.05
N ILE A 195 13.46 10.54 -0.79
CA ILE A 195 12.22 11.27 -0.49
C ILE A 195 11.04 10.51 -1.11
N ASP A 196 9.96 10.33 -0.35
CA ASP A 196 8.68 9.85 -0.88
C ASP A 196 7.94 11.03 -1.55
N PRO A 197 7.79 11.04 -2.89
CA PRO A 197 7.20 12.16 -3.61
C PRO A 197 5.71 12.32 -3.34
N GLU A 198 4.98 11.24 -3.11
CA GLU A 198 3.53 11.28 -2.81
C GLU A 198 3.31 11.93 -1.45
N ALA A 199 4.05 11.47 -0.42
CA ALA A 199 3.97 12.05 0.92
C ALA A 199 4.42 13.52 0.95
N ALA A 200 5.48 13.86 0.21
CA ALA A 200 5.99 15.23 0.12
C ALA A 200 4.95 16.18 -0.49
N LEU A 201 4.32 15.80 -1.61
CA LEU A 201 3.27 16.61 -2.23
C LEU A 201 2.04 16.70 -1.32
N ARG A 202 1.61 15.58 -0.73
CA ARG A 202 0.48 15.54 0.20
C ARG A 202 0.65 16.54 1.35
N LYS A 203 1.83 16.58 1.97
CA LYS A 203 2.14 17.52 3.06
C LYS A 203 1.95 18.98 2.64
N VAL A 204 2.43 19.36 1.46
CA VAL A 204 2.27 20.73 0.94
C VAL A 204 0.81 21.03 0.63
N SER A 205 0.08 20.08 0.02
CA SER A 205 -1.34 20.20 -0.28
C SER A 205 -2.19 20.40 0.97
N LEU A 206 -1.90 19.68 2.06
CA LEU A 206 -2.58 19.85 3.35
C LEU A 206 -2.30 21.23 3.97
N ALA A 207 -1.05 21.68 3.98
CA ALA A 207 -0.71 23.02 4.47
C ALA A 207 -1.41 24.12 3.65
N TYR A 208 -1.57 23.92 2.34
CA TYR A 208 -2.35 24.82 1.49
C TYR A 208 -3.84 24.76 1.80
N ALA A 209 -4.40 23.56 2.04
CA ALA A 209 -5.79 23.36 2.46
C ALA A 209 -6.11 24.09 3.78
N GLU A 210 -5.20 24.03 4.77
CA GLU A 210 -5.33 24.80 6.01
C GLU A 210 -5.28 26.31 5.76
N LYS A 211 -4.38 26.76 4.87
CA LYS A 211 -4.28 28.17 4.53
C LYS A 211 -5.60 28.71 3.94
N ILE A 212 -6.17 28.00 2.96
CA ILE A 212 -7.43 28.42 2.33
C ILE A 212 -8.61 28.33 3.31
N ALA A 213 -8.61 27.38 4.24
CA ALA A 213 -9.67 27.26 5.25
C ALA A 213 -9.65 28.42 6.26
N ASN A 214 -8.48 29.01 6.51
CA ASN A 214 -8.29 30.14 7.42
C ASN A 214 -8.44 31.52 6.75
N GLU A 215 -8.50 31.58 5.42
CA GLU A 215 -8.83 32.80 4.71
C GLU A 215 -10.34 33.06 4.84
N LYS A 216 -10.72 34.17 5.49
CA LYS A 216 -12.13 34.58 5.57
C LYS A 216 -12.68 34.75 4.16
N THR A 217 -13.70 33.97 3.81
CA THR A 217 -14.49 34.18 2.61
C THR A 217 -15.04 35.61 2.64
N LEU A 218 -14.67 36.42 1.64
CA LEU A 218 -15.23 37.76 1.42
C LEU A 218 -16.69 37.67 0.95
#